data_AF-A0A0L6WHK7-F1
#
_entry.id   AF-A0A0L6WHK7-F1
#
_cell.length_a   1.000
_cell.length_b   1.000
_cell.length_c   1.000
_cell.angle_alpha   90.00
_cell.angle_beta   90.00
_cell.angle_gamma   90.00
#
_symmetry.space_group_name_H-M   'P 1'
#
loop_
_entity.id
_entity.type
_entity.pdbx_description
1 polymer ?
#
loop_
_entity_poly.entity_id
_entity_poly.type
_entity_poly.pdbx_seq_one_letter_code
_entity_poly.pdbx_strand_id
1 'polypeptide(L)'
;MVWLDGKPTLVKGLAWPADDPDLKWKGRYRHERSRKGWSVLDDQILFWKALISEKPKTVIYMANTTSARDTQADTIILERVAELDYAAHRLAIIPDIGFVTVEWRSNSGVVFRAHSRTGEFLRERHCPAQASYGSLSVLGPTVSLCVTSTDPIPSNWKEYSSPYLHYRRLDYVAGHTVDFPNDLVAESIATWNADSGDFYMLKLPRACLERIAHDAQFQYISPDKIALASSLWFTPGGAVLSVFSADVEDEEPLMFHHGQHTDPECVSNYLGETSTSTLGPIVVHNHDSGRRITIFKSELLLGDIPSVATIWDGMRKAWDHPNDARTLNFNLPHFPCVAATRVLVYRRDLRAERTMIFVLDFGQDLLASLLSKRPSERAEWNAQLMDSCAQVKVVTRRFNIAVDGEIWDAEYPWPQRAPPEWEAHLDTILKDDEDEDEYMDDSDSDDEVLPSGLEYDEAPEEHRKPVPFGYVQTTLRLEGVADAERLAITQHAVIELPELGKNGRVFYFD
;
A
#
# COMPACT_ATOMS: atom_id res chain seq x y z
N MET A 1 -13.14 -19.61 -9.00
CA MET A 1 -11.94 -18.94 -8.47
C MET A 1 -10.87 -19.12 -9.53
N VAL A 2 -10.94 -18.36 -10.61
CA VAL A 2 -10.02 -18.57 -11.74
C VAL A 2 -8.69 -17.88 -11.46
N TRP A 3 -8.70 -16.71 -10.80
CA TRP A 3 -7.50 -15.95 -10.46
C TRP A 3 -6.43 -16.68 -9.62
N LEU A 4 -6.80 -17.76 -8.91
CA LEU A 4 -5.85 -18.54 -8.11
C LEU A 4 -4.82 -19.28 -8.96
N ASP A 5 -5.06 -19.51 -10.24
CA ASP A 5 -4.01 -20.05 -11.11
C ASP A 5 -2.89 -19.03 -11.40
N GLY A 6 -3.05 -17.78 -10.93
CA GLY A 6 -2.10 -16.69 -11.14
C GLY A 6 -1.95 -16.25 -12.59
N LYS A 7 -2.75 -16.81 -13.49
CA LYS A 7 -2.79 -16.49 -14.92
C LYS A 7 -3.94 -15.54 -15.19
N PRO A 8 -3.65 -14.35 -15.75
CA PRO A 8 -4.71 -13.46 -16.19
C PRO A 8 -5.56 -14.15 -17.25
N THR A 9 -6.85 -14.27 -17.00
CA THR A 9 -7.83 -14.81 -17.95
C THR A 9 -8.16 -13.84 -19.07
N LEU A 10 -8.10 -12.55 -18.76
CA LEU A 10 -8.32 -11.46 -19.68
C LEU A 10 -7.24 -10.40 -19.44
N VAL A 11 -6.60 -9.99 -20.54
CA VAL A 11 -5.65 -8.89 -20.55
C VAL A 11 -6.11 -7.85 -21.54
N LYS A 12 -6.18 -6.60 -21.10
CA LYS A 12 -6.43 -5.46 -21.99
C LYS A 12 -5.25 -4.50 -21.95
N GLY A 13 -4.91 -3.93 -23.10
CA GLY A 13 -3.95 -2.82 -23.17
C GLY A 13 -4.53 -1.57 -22.53
N LEU A 14 -3.69 -0.77 -21.86
CA LEU A 14 -4.06 0.54 -21.34
C LEU A 14 -3.24 1.60 -22.07
N ALA A 15 -3.88 2.33 -22.97
CA ALA A 15 -3.21 3.21 -23.92
C ALA A 15 -3.53 4.68 -23.70
N TRP A 16 -2.59 5.52 -24.12
CA TRP A 16 -2.79 6.96 -24.23
C TRP A 16 -3.67 7.32 -25.42
N PRO A 17 -4.41 8.44 -25.36
CA PRO A 17 -5.15 8.97 -26.50
C PRO A 17 -4.17 9.37 -27.61
N ALA A 18 -4.55 9.08 -28.86
CA ALA A 18 -3.73 9.40 -30.01
C ALA A 18 -3.59 10.92 -30.19
N ASP A 19 -2.40 11.35 -30.62
CA ASP A 19 -2.09 12.74 -31.02
C ASP A 19 -2.29 13.85 -29.98
N ASP A 20 -2.44 13.51 -28.69
CA ASP A 20 -2.58 14.54 -27.65
C ASP A 20 -1.27 15.37 -27.49
N PRO A 21 -1.31 16.70 -27.71
CA PRO A 21 -0.13 17.56 -27.63
C PRO A 21 0.48 17.66 -26.24
N ASP A 22 -0.31 17.46 -25.17
CA ASP A 22 0.13 17.54 -23.79
C ASP A 22 0.84 16.25 -23.33
N LEU A 23 0.66 15.15 -24.06
CA LEU A 23 1.38 13.88 -23.87
C LEU A 23 2.68 13.79 -24.68
N LYS A 24 2.84 14.60 -25.73
CA LYS A 24 4.08 14.66 -26.53
C LYS A 24 5.22 15.17 -25.65
N TRP A 25 6.14 14.27 -25.30
CA TRP A 25 7.36 14.61 -24.55
C TRP A 25 8.24 15.58 -25.35
N LYS A 26 8.15 16.88 -25.05
CA LYS A 26 9.10 17.87 -25.56
C LYS A 26 10.32 17.91 -24.64
N GLY A 27 11.22 16.94 -24.80
CA GLY A 27 12.52 16.89 -24.11
C GLY A 27 13.50 18.01 -24.49
N ARG A 28 13.04 19.26 -24.71
CA ARG A 28 13.89 20.38 -25.13
C ARG A 28 13.74 21.66 -24.32
N TYR A 29 12.70 21.84 -23.50
CA TYR A 29 12.59 23.04 -22.69
C TYR A 29 13.00 22.76 -21.25
N ARG A 30 14.25 23.12 -20.91
CA ARG A 30 14.79 23.24 -19.54
C ARG A 30 13.95 24.14 -18.61
N HIS A 31 12.86 24.74 -19.09
CA HIS A 31 12.08 25.77 -18.43
C HIS A 31 10.61 25.41 -18.18
N GLU A 32 10.08 24.33 -18.76
CA GLU A 32 8.69 23.90 -18.47
C GLU A 32 8.67 22.99 -17.24
N ARG A 33 8.36 23.57 -16.09
CA ARG A 33 8.12 22.83 -14.85
C ARG A 33 6.79 22.09 -14.99
N SER A 34 6.77 20.79 -14.76
CA SER A 34 5.53 20.01 -14.74
C SER A 34 5.48 19.10 -13.53
N ARG A 35 4.26 18.88 -13.02
CA ARG A 35 3.94 17.85 -12.02
C ARG A 35 3.00 16.85 -12.67
N LYS A 36 3.08 15.61 -12.24
CA LYS A 36 2.20 14.55 -12.71
C LYS A 36 1.98 13.54 -11.60
N GLY A 37 0.90 12.78 -11.68
CA GLY A 37 0.61 11.72 -10.74
C GLY A 37 -0.50 10.82 -11.22
N TRP A 38 -0.70 9.75 -10.47
CA TRP A 38 -1.77 8.79 -10.66
C TRP A 38 -2.71 8.82 -9.46
N SER A 39 -3.95 8.44 -9.69
CA SER A 39 -4.89 8.01 -8.66
C SER A 39 -5.61 6.78 -9.20
N VAL A 40 -5.67 5.72 -8.41
CA VAL A 40 -6.36 4.48 -8.75
C VAL A 40 -7.32 4.18 -7.59
N LEU A 41 -8.61 4.14 -7.88
CA LEU A 41 -9.65 3.94 -6.86
C LEU A 41 -10.88 3.29 -7.50
N ASP A 42 -11.40 2.22 -6.89
CA ASP A 42 -12.61 1.50 -7.32
C ASP A 42 -12.65 1.22 -8.84
N ASP A 43 -11.57 0.62 -9.37
CA ASP A 43 -11.39 0.29 -10.79
C ASP A 43 -11.37 1.49 -11.76
N GLN A 44 -11.29 2.70 -11.23
CA GLN A 44 -11.03 3.90 -12.00
C GLN A 44 -9.56 4.25 -11.92
N ILE A 45 -9.03 4.71 -13.05
CA ILE A 45 -7.65 5.17 -13.18
C ILE A 45 -7.70 6.62 -13.63
N LEU A 46 -6.96 7.48 -12.93
CA LEU A 46 -6.81 8.89 -13.27
C LEU A 46 -5.32 9.20 -13.38
N PHE A 47 -4.94 9.78 -14.51
CA PHE A 47 -3.65 10.43 -14.69
C PHE A 47 -3.85 11.93 -14.79
N TRP A 48 -2.95 12.70 -14.18
CA TRP A 48 -2.97 14.14 -14.33
C TRP A 48 -1.57 14.67 -14.60
N LYS A 49 -1.52 15.78 -15.35
CA LYS A 49 -0.30 16.52 -15.63
C LYS A 49 -0.58 18.01 -15.48
N ALA A 50 0.03 18.63 -14.47
CA ALA A 50 0.01 20.07 -14.26
C ALA A 50 1.24 20.71 -14.89
N LEU A 51 1.01 21.69 -15.76
CA LEU A 51 2.04 22.53 -16.37
C LEU A 51 2.14 23.83 -15.57
N ILE A 52 3.32 24.10 -15.05
CA ILE A 52 3.62 25.29 -14.25
C ILE A 52 4.32 26.28 -15.18
N SER A 53 3.54 27.21 -15.71
CA SER A 53 3.99 28.26 -16.64
C SER A 53 3.31 29.59 -16.32
N GLU A 54 3.55 30.64 -17.11
CA GLU A 54 2.80 31.91 -17.01
C GLU A 54 1.28 31.71 -17.13
N LYS A 55 0.86 30.67 -17.88
CA LYS A 55 -0.53 30.21 -17.95
C LYS A 55 -0.59 28.79 -17.40
N PRO A 56 -0.70 28.63 -16.06
CA PRO A 56 -0.73 27.31 -15.46
C PRO A 56 -1.96 26.55 -15.95
N LYS A 57 -1.82 25.25 -16.15
CA LYS A 57 -2.95 24.39 -16.49
C LYS A 57 -2.76 22.97 -15.97
N THR A 58 -3.85 22.25 -15.77
CA THR A 58 -3.82 20.81 -15.42
C THR A 58 -4.67 20.03 -16.41
N VAL A 59 -4.08 19.06 -17.09
CA VAL A 59 -4.78 18.15 -17.98
C VAL A 59 -5.00 16.82 -17.28
N ILE A 60 -6.20 16.27 -17.42
CA ILE A 60 -6.64 15.08 -16.68
C ILE A 60 -7.14 14.04 -17.67
N TYR A 61 -6.71 12.81 -17.45
CA TYR A 61 -7.08 11.64 -18.22
C TYR A 61 -7.68 10.59 -17.30
N MET A 62 -8.76 9.95 -17.72
CA MET A 62 -9.43 8.92 -16.93
C MET A 62 -9.77 7.69 -17.76
N ALA A 63 -9.83 6.54 -17.11
CA ALA A 63 -10.39 5.31 -17.64
C ALA A 63 -11.12 4.54 -16.53
N ASN A 64 -12.13 3.77 -16.92
CA ASN A 64 -12.83 2.83 -16.04
C ASN A 64 -12.57 1.41 -16.53
N THR A 65 -11.83 0.61 -15.75
CA THR A 65 -11.44 -0.73 -16.19
C THR A 65 -12.62 -1.69 -16.16
N THR A 66 -13.49 -1.62 -15.16
CA THR A 66 -14.68 -2.48 -15.04
C THR A 66 -15.63 -2.33 -16.23
N SER A 67 -15.96 -1.10 -16.61
CA SER A 67 -16.84 -0.82 -17.76
C SER A 67 -16.20 -1.28 -19.07
N ALA A 68 -14.88 -1.22 -19.17
CA ALA A 68 -14.17 -1.63 -20.36
C ALA A 68 -13.96 -3.15 -20.45
N ARG A 69 -14.01 -3.89 -19.33
CA ARG A 69 -13.84 -5.35 -19.27
C ARG A 69 -14.77 -6.07 -20.26
N ASP A 70 -16.05 -5.74 -20.22
CA ASP A 70 -17.10 -6.41 -21.00
C ASP A 70 -17.20 -5.94 -22.46
N THR A 71 -16.36 -4.98 -22.86
CA THR A 71 -16.33 -4.52 -24.25
C THR A 71 -15.48 -5.47 -25.11
N GLN A 72 -15.75 -5.50 -26.42
CA GLN A 72 -14.93 -6.27 -27.38
C GLN A 72 -13.56 -5.62 -27.66
N ALA A 73 -13.29 -4.42 -27.14
CA ALA A 73 -12.05 -3.73 -27.38
C ALA A 73 -10.90 -4.33 -26.55
N ASP A 74 -9.81 -4.71 -27.20
CA ASP A 74 -8.60 -5.22 -26.53
C ASP A 74 -7.80 -4.12 -25.84
N THR A 75 -8.17 -2.86 -26.03
CA THR A 75 -7.47 -1.68 -25.48
C THR A 75 -8.46 -0.73 -24.81
N ILE A 76 -8.08 -0.30 -23.62
CA ILE A 76 -8.71 0.74 -22.82
C ILE A 76 -7.95 2.03 -23.08
N ILE A 77 -8.63 3.08 -23.52
CA ILE A 77 -8.00 4.38 -23.79
C ILE A 77 -8.20 5.27 -22.56
N LEU A 78 -7.12 5.91 -22.10
CA LEU A 78 -7.18 6.98 -21.11
C LEU A 78 -7.74 8.24 -21.77
N GLU A 79 -9.02 8.52 -21.57
CA GLU A 79 -9.69 9.64 -22.21
C GLU A 79 -9.31 10.95 -21.54
N ARG A 80 -8.98 11.98 -22.33
CA ARG A 80 -8.81 13.34 -21.80
C ARG A 80 -10.17 13.88 -21.38
N VAL A 81 -10.42 13.96 -20.08
CA VAL A 81 -11.73 14.35 -19.54
C VAL A 81 -11.83 15.82 -19.17
N ALA A 82 -10.69 16.47 -18.85
CA ALA A 82 -10.70 17.84 -18.37
C ALA A 82 -9.38 18.59 -18.63
N GLU A 83 -9.50 19.91 -18.76
CA GLU A 83 -8.41 20.87 -18.70
C GLU A 83 -8.78 21.99 -17.73
N LEU A 84 -8.00 22.13 -16.67
CA LEU A 84 -8.18 23.14 -15.63
C LEU A 84 -7.22 24.30 -15.87
N ASP A 85 -7.66 25.51 -15.56
CA ASP A 85 -6.93 26.78 -15.76
C ASP A 85 -5.94 27.12 -14.62
N TYR A 86 -5.60 26.12 -13.80
CA TYR A 86 -4.63 26.22 -12.73
C TYR A 86 -3.75 24.97 -12.64
N ALA A 87 -2.62 25.07 -11.95
CA ALA A 87 -1.69 23.97 -11.74
C ALA A 87 -1.95 23.28 -10.40
N ALA A 88 -2.61 22.12 -10.44
CA ALA A 88 -2.83 21.31 -9.26
C ALA A 88 -1.51 20.73 -8.72
N HIS A 89 -1.48 20.46 -7.41
CA HIS A 89 -0.36 19.84 -6.71
C HIS A 89 -0.61 18.35 -6.48
N ARG A 90 -1.86 17.97 -6.21
CA ARG A 90 -2.33 16.57 -6.12
C ARG A 90 -3.75 16.45 -6.66
N LEU A 91 -4.09 15.26 -7.13
CA LEU A 91 -5.45 14.87 -7.50
C LEU A 91 -5.76 13.48 -6.94
N ALA A 92 -7.02 13.26 -6.57
CA ALA A 92 -7.53 11.94 -6.25
C ALA A 92 -8.93 11.75 -6.86
N ILE A 93 -9.22 10.53 -7.28
CA ILE A 93 -10.56 10.11 -7.68
C ILE A 93 -11.46 10.12 -6.45
N ILE A 94 -12.70 10.56 -6.61
CA ILE A 94 -13.74 10.45 -5.58
C ILE A 94 -14.92 9.70 -6.18
N PRO A 95 -15.33 8.55 -5.60
CA PRO A 95 -16.46 7.77 -6.10
C PRO A 95 -17.70 8.64 -6.21
N ASP A 96 -18.50 8.37 -7.24
CA ASP A 96 -19.77 9.05 -7.56
C ASP A 96 -19.74 10.57 -7.79
N ILE A 97 -18.63 11.25 -7.48
CA ILE A 97 -18.42 12.68 -7.74
C ILE A 97 -17.60 12.86 -9.01
N GLY A 98 -16.39 12.31 -9.06
CA GLY A 98 -15.41 12.57 -10.11
C GLY A 98 -14.01 12.59 -9.54
N PHE A 99 -13.47 13.79 -9.29
CA PHE A 99 -12.16 13.94 -8.68
C PHE A 99 -12.04 15.21 -7.85
N VAL A 100 -11.11 15.20 -6.90
CA VAL A 100 -10.70 16.37 -6.13
C VAL A 100 -9.29 16.76 -6.51
N THR A 101 -9.07 18.06 -6.72
CA THR A 101 -7.74 18.65 -6.86
C THR A 101 -7.35 19.37 -5.58
N VAL A 102 -6.07 19.31 -5.24
CA VAL A 102 -5.46 20.16 -4.22
C VAL A 102 -4.45 21.11 -4.85
N GLU A 103 -4.56 22.38 -4.48
CA GLU A 103 -3.62 23.45 -4.84
C GLU A 103 -3.05 24.07 -3.57
N TRP A 104 -1.71 24.13 -3.48
CA TRP A 104 -1.04 24.97 -2.49
C TRP A 104 -0.89 26.39 -3.01
N ARG A 105 -1.29 27.38 -2.20
CA ARG A 105 -1.16 28.81 -2.47
C ARG A 105 -0.40 29.47 -1.33
N SER A 106 0.80 29.99 -1.62
CA SER A 106 1.74 30.50 -0.60
C SER A 106 1.14 31.54 0.37
N ASN A 107 0.13 32.31 -0.05
CA ASN A 107 -0.48 33.36 0.76
C ASN A 107 -1.82 32.96 1.39
N SER A 108 -2.32 31.75 1.13
CA SER A 108 -3.66 31.35 1.54
C SER A 108 -3.72 29.93 2.12
N GLY A 109 -2.76 29.07 1.84
CA GLY A 109 -2.70 27.70 2.33
C GLY A 109 -3.17 26.71 1.28
N VAL A 110 -3.99 25.74 1.69
CA VAL A 110 -4.48 24.66 0.82
C VAL A 110 -5.85 24.99 0.25
N VAL A 111 -6.05 24.74 -1.03
CA VAL A 111 -7.36 24.82 -1.68
C VAL A 111 -7.75 23.47 -2.26
N PHE A 112 -8.86 22.93 -1.78
CA PHE A 112 -9.51 21.74 -2.32
C PHE A 112 -10.59 22.17 -3.33
N ARG A 113 -10.66 21.48 -4.47
CA ARG A 113 -11.75 21.66 -5.44
C ARG A 113 -12.28 20.32 -5.91
N ALA A 114 -13.59 20.13 -5.80
CA ALA A 114 -14.29 18.97 -6.32
C ALA A 114 -14.78 19.28 -7.73
N HIS A 115 -14.61 18.31 -8.62
CA HIS A 115 -15.01 18.38 -10.01
C HIS A 115 -15.78 17.12 -10.38
N SER A 116 -16.71 17.27 -11.33
CA SER A 116 -17.37 16.13 -11.94
C SER A 116 -16.38 15.29 -12.76
N ARG A 117 -16.81 14.10 -13.19
CA ARG A 117 -16.00 13.24 -14.11
C ARG A 117 -15.61 13.93 -15.42
N THR A 118 -16.34 14.97 -15.84
CA THR A 118 -16.06 15.76 -17.04
C THR A 118 -15.28 17.06 -16.74
N GLY A 119 -14.82 17.24 -15.50
CA GLY A 119 -14.09 18.44 -15.08
C GLY A 119 -14.95 19.67 -14.82
N GLU A 120 -16.27 19.53 -14.67
CA GLU A 120 -17.12 20.64 -14.25
C GLU A 120 -16.82 20.97 -12.78
N PHE A 121 -16.57 22.23 -12.47
CA PHE A 121 -16.37 22.68 -11.11
C PHE A 121 -17.67 22.51 -10.29
N LEU A 122 -17.57 21.80 -9.16
CA LEU A 122 -18.72 21.56 -8.28
C LEU A 122 -18.62 22.41 -7.01
N ARG A 123 -17.47 22.36 -6.34
CA ARG A 123 -17.29 22.99 -5.02
C ARG A 123 -15.82 23.29 -4.75
N GLU A 124 -15.57 24.31 -3.93
CA GLU A 124 -14.24 24.65 -3.42
C GLU A 124 -14.27 24.75 -1.89
N ARG A 125 -13.17 24.35 -1.25
CA ARG A 125 -12.91 24.60 0.16
C ARG A 125 -11.50 25.10 0.38
N HIS A 126 -11.39 26.17 1.16
CA HIS A 126 -10.13 26.77 1.56
C HIS A 126 -9.74 26.33 2.96
N CYS A 127 -8.48 25.92 3.14
CA CYS A 127 -7.88 25.53 4.40
C CYS A 127 -6.64 26.39 4.66
N PRO A 128 -6.73 27.39 5.55
CA PRO A 128 -5.55 28.12 6.02
C PRO A 128 -4.55 27.16 6.64
N ALA A 129 -3.32 27.18 6.14
CA ALA A 129 -2.23 26.30 6.57
C ALA A 129 -0.89 26.96 6.28
N GLN A 130 0.15 26.60 7.04
CA GLN A 130 1.54 27.07 6.83
C GLN A 130 2.33 26.16 5.87
N ALA A 131 1.97 24.87 5.80
CA ALA A 131 2.46 23.91 4.82
C ALA A 131 1.46 22.75 4.64
N SER A 132 1.68 21.92 3.63
CA SER A 132 0.88 20.72 3.35
C SER A 132 1.76 19.60 2.78
N TYR A 133 1.40 18.35 3.08
CA TYR A 133 2.30 17.20 2.93
C TYR A 133 1.59 15.96 2.38
N GLY A 134 2.36 15.13 1.65
CA GLY A 134 1.96 13.77 1.30
C GLY A 134 1.03 13.66 0.09
N SER A 135 0.15 12.68 0.16
CA SER A 135 -0.89 12.36 -0.83
C SER A 135 -2.28 12.56 -0.22
N LEU A 136 -3.31 12.60 -1.07
CA LEU A 136 -4.70 12.64 -0.62
C LEU A 136 -5.13 11.25 -0.16
N SER A 137 -5.64 11.14 1.07
CA SER A 137 -6.35 9.95 1.53
C SER A 137 -7.83 10.09 1.19
N VAL A 138 -8.47 9.03 0.68
CA VAL A 138 -9.88 9.03 0.25
C VAL A 138 -10.66 7.99 1.03
N LEU A 139 -11.81 8.39 1.58
CA LEU A 139 -12.80 7.51 2.21
C LEU A 139 -14.20 7.95 1.78
N GLY A 140 -14.85 7.18 0.90
CA GLY A 140 -16.11 7.56 0.27
C GLY A 140 -16.00 8.96 -0.39
N PRO A 141 -16.88 9.92 -0.06
CA PRO A 141 -16.83 11.28 -0.59
C PRO A 141 -15.81 12.20 0.12
N THR A 142 -15.09 11.69 1.12
CA THR A 142 -14.19 12.46 1.97
C THR A 142 -12.76 12.39 1.48
N VAL A 143 -12.09 13.54 1.46
CA VAL A 143 -10.65 13.66 1.23
C VAL A 143 -9.93 14.23 2.43
N SER A 144 -8.73 13.71 2.68
CA SER A 144 -7.92 14.14 3.81
C SER A 144 -6.47 14.37 3.40
N LEU A 145 -5.82 15.36 4.03
CA LEU A 145 -4.44 15.75 3.76
C LEU A 145 -3.75 16.25 5.02
N CYS A 146 -2.49 15.86 5.24
CA CYS A 146 -1.70 16.41 6.32
C CYS A 146 -1.27 17.86 6.05
N VAL A 147 -1.37 18.71 7.07
CA VAL A 147 -1.03 20.13 7.02
C VAL A 147 -0.31 20.58 8.28
N THR A 148 0.46 21.66 8.14
CA THR A 148 0.80 22.53 9.27
C THR A 148 -0.32 23.53 9.42
N SER A 149 -1.00 23.52 10.56
CA SER A 149 -2.05 24.47 10.92
C SER A 149 -1.49 25.90 11.04
N THR A 150 -2.37 26.89 11.17
CA THR A 150 -1.96 28.27 11.46
C THR A 150 -1.70 28.52 12.94
N ASP A 151 -1.92 27.52 13.80
CA ASP A 151 -1.70 27.64 15.23
C ASP A 151 -0.19 27.79 15.53
N PRO A 152 0.19 28.42 16.66
CA PRO A 152 1.58 28.50 17.05
C PRO A 152 2.14 27.10 17.27
N ILE A 153 3.21 26.77 16.54
CA ILE A 153 3.93 25.51 16.71
C ILE A 153 4.60 25.52 18.10
N PRO A 154 4.26 24.57 19.00
CA PRO A 154 4.92 24.41 20.28
C PRO A 154 6.44 24.34 20.13
N SER A 155 7.18 25.02 21.00
CA SER A 155 8.64 25.15 20.88
C SER A 155 9.37 23.81 20.92
N ASN A 156 8.82 22.81 21.61
CA ASN A 156 9.37 21.46 21.68
C ASN A 156 9.28 20.70 20.35
N TRP A 157 8.35 21.02 19.45
CA TRP A 157 8.20 20.28 18.19
C TRP A 157 9.32 20.54 17.19
N LYS A 158 10.05 21.66 17.34
CA LYS A 158 11.19 21.98 16.47
C LYS A 158 12.34 20.97 16.59
N GLU A 159 12.45 20.30 17.73
CA GLU A 159 13.51 19.32 18.02
C GLU A 159 13.23 17.93 17.40
N TYR A 160 12.01 17.68 16.91
CA TYR A 160 11.53 16.37 16.46
C TYR A 160 11.07 16.37 14.98
N SER A 161 11.44 17.39 14.21
CA SER A 161 11.04 17.52 12.80
C SER A 161 11.81 16.53 11.91
N SER A 162 11.09 15.65 11.21
CA SER A 162 11.71 14.70 10.26
C SER A 162 12.51 15.43 9.19
N PRO A 163 13.79 15.06 8.94
CA PRO A 163 14.61 15.70 7.93
C PRO A 163 14.15 15.32 6.52
N TYR A 164 13.16 14.43 6.39
CA TYR A 164 12.60 14.02 5.11
C TYR A 164 11.21 14.63 4.85
N LEU A 165 10.56 15.20 5.88
CA LEU A 165 9.21 15.75 5.75
C LEU A 165 9.15 16.92 4.77
N HIS A 166 10.21 17.73 4.64
CA HIS A 166 10.24 18.81 3.66
C HIS A 166 10.18 18.30 2.20
N TYR A 167 10.74 17.11 1.92
CA TYR A 167 10.63 16.46 0.61
C TYR A 167 9.20 15.98 0.30
N ARG A 168 8.36 15.83 1.34
CA ARG A 168 6.95 15.45 1.22
C ARG A 168 6.01 16.63 1.04
N ARG A 169 6.50 17.88 1.11
CA ARG A 169 5.66 19.06 0.91
C ARG A 169 5.03 19.08 -0.49
N LEU A 170 3.77 19.50 -0.58
CA LEU A 170 3.08 19.60 -1.86
C LEU A 170 3.77 20.58 -2.82
N ASP A 171 4.30 21.68 -2.29
CA ASP A 171 4.99 22.72 -3.04
C ASP A 171 6.49 22.44 -3.26
N TYR A 172 7.01 21.31 -2.77
CA TYR A 172 8.37 20.89 -3.06
C TYR A 172 8.53 20.44 -4.53
N VAL A 173 9.58 20.97 -5.14
CA VAL A 173 10.06 20.61 -6.48
C VAL A 173 11.57 20.39 -6.40
N ALA A 174 11.99 19.15 -6.64
CA ALA A 174 13.40 18.74 -6.57
C ALA A 174 14.30 19.62 -7.45
N GLY A 175 15.45 20.04 -6.91
CA GLY A 175 16.41 20.91 -7.59
C GLY A 175 15.95 22.37 -7.78
N HIS A 176 14.76 22.74 -7.31
CA HIS A 176 14.19 24.08 -7.47
C HIS A 176 13.75 24.73 -6.16
N THR A 177 13.54 23.94 -5.11
CA THR A 177 13.06 24.41 -3.81
C THR A 177 14.07 23.94 -2.78
N VAL A 178 14.87 24.88 -2.27
CA VAL A 178 15.98 24.59 -1.35
C VAL A 178 15.81 25.24 0.03
N ASP A 179 14.88 26.20 0.16
CA ASP A 179 14.75 27.05 1.34
C ASP A 179 13.37 26.91 2.01
N PHE A 180 12.97 25.69 2.39
CA PHE A 180 11.81 25.54 3.28
C PHE A 180 12.23 25.71 4.74
N PRO A 181 11.39 26.32 5.58
CA PRO A 181 11.63 26.34 7.01
C PRO A 181 11.64 24.89 7.52
N ASN A 182 12.72 24.50 8.18
CA ASN A 182 12.85 23.16 8.79
C ASN A 182 12.03 23.03 10.07
N ASP A 183 11.35 24.08 10.52
CA ASP A 183 10.60 24.11 11.78
C ASP A 183 9.09 23.87 11.62
N LEU A 184 8.63 23.54 10.41
CA LEU A 184 7.24 23.16 10.15
C LEU A 184 7.07 21.64 10.21
N VAL A 185 5.99 21.20 10.85
CA VAL A 185 5.62 19.79 11.03
C VAL A 185 4.25 19.50 10.44
N ALA A 186 3.87 18.23 10.34
CA ALA A 186 2.58 17.81 9.78
C ALA A 186 1.59 17.47 10.91
N GLU A 187 1.28 18.42 11.79
CA GLU A 187 0.56 18.16 13.05
C GLU A 187 -0.96 18.02 12.93
N SER A 188 -1.54 18.25 11.76
CA SER A 188 -2.99 18.22 11.57
C SER A 188 -3.38 17.53 10.27
N ILE A 189 -4.57 16.96 10.24
CA ILE A 189 -5.20 16.39 9.06
C ILE A 189 -6.40 17.27 8.71
N ALA A 190 -6.31 17.97 7.58
CA ALA A 190 -7.43 18.70 7.00
C ALA A 190 -8.33 17.71 6.26
N THR A 191 -9.58 17.59 6.71
CA THR A 191 -10.56 16.65 6.17
C THR A 191 -11.73 17.41 5.57
N TRP A 192 -12.10 17.06 4.34
CA TRP A 192 -13.18 17.69 3.60
C TRP A 192 -14.07 16.64 2.94
N ASN A 193 -15.37 16.71 3.23
CA ASN A 193 -16.37 15.95 2.49
C ASN A 193 -16.76 16.74 1.23
N ALA A 194 -16.42 16.20 0.06
CA ALA A 194 -16.63 16.86 -1.22
C ALA A 194 -18.12 16.94 -1.62
N ASP A 195 -18.97 16.05 -1.07
CA ASP A 195 -20.41 16.02 -1.32
C ASP A 195 -21.15 17.05 -0.44
N SER A 196 -21.11 16.86 0.88
CA SER A 196 -21.80 17.72 1.84
C SER A 196 -21.17 19.11 1.94
N GLY A 197 -19.85 19.19 1.74
CA GLY A 197 -19.05 20.38 1.96
C GLY A 197 -18.53 20.54 3.39
N ASP A 198 -18.80 19.57 4.27
CA ASP A 198 -18.34 19.60 5.65
C ASP A 198 -16.81 19.56 5.70
N PHE A 199 -16.24 20.37 6.58
CA PHE A 199 -14.79 20.52 6.71
C PHE A 199 -14.41 20.63 8.17
N TYR A 200 -13.38 19.89 8.55
CA TYR A 200 -12.79 19.95 9.87
C TYR A 200 -11.28 19.71 9.81
N MET A 201 -10.58 20.16 10.84
CA MET A 201 -9.17 19.86 11.03
C MET A 201 -9.02 18.99 12.27
N LEU A 202 -8.38 17.84 12.11
CA LEU A 202 -8.03 16.94 13.18
C LEU A 202 -6.60 17.23 13.63
N LYS A 203 -6.36 17.44 14.92
CA LYS A 203 -5.00 17.51 15.46
C LYS A 203 -4.47 16.11 15.73
N LEU A 204 -3.21 15.86 15.35
CA LEU A 204 -2.54 14.63 15.71
C LEU A 204 -2.26 14.61 17.23
N PRO A 205 -2.42 13.47 17.91
CA PRO A 205 -2.13 13.36 19.34
C PRO A 205 -0.68 13.77 19.65
N ARG A 206 -0.45 14.45 20.77
CA ARG A 206 0.91 14.90 21.16
C ARG A 206 1.92 13.77 21.26
N ALA A 207 1.50 12.60 21.73
CA ALA A 207 2.34 11.40 21.78
C ALA A 207 2.85 11.01 20.38
N CYS A 208 2.08 11.29 19.33
CA CYS A 208 2.47 11.09 17.94
C CYS A 208 3.42 12.17 17.38
N LEU A 209 3.76 13.20 18.16
CA LEU A 209 4.56 14.34 17.70
C LEU A 209 5.83 14.57 18.53
N GLU A 210 5.87 14.13 19.79
CA GLU A 210 7.01 14.38 20.69
C GLU A 210 8.15 13.35 20.58
N ARG A 211 7.90 12.18 19.98
CA ARG A 211 8.87 11.06 19.96
C ARG A 211 8.98 10.33 18.63
N ILE A 212 8.11 10.65 17.68
CA ILE A 212 8.03 9.96 16.40
C ILE A 212 8.03 10.97 15.24
N ALA A 213 8.68 10.58 14.15
CA ALA A 213 8.73 11.28 12.88
C ALA A 213 7.78 10.57 11.91
N HIS A 214 6.89 11.30 11.24
CA HIS A 214 6.00 10.69 10.24
C HIS A 214 6.09 11.40 8.90
N ASP A 215 5.93 10.63 7.82
CA ASP A 215 6.05 11.09 6.43
C ASP A 215 4.69 11.50 5.84
N ALA A 216 3.76 11.95 6.70
CA ALA A 216 2.37 12.24 6.34
C ALA A 216 1.63 11.04 5.69
N GLN A 217 1.91 9.82 6.17
CA GLN A 217 1.29 8.58 5.70
C GLN A 217 0.26 8.07 6.70
N PHE A 218 -1.02 8.17 6.36
CA PHE A 218 -2.12 7.73 7.21
C PHE A 218 -3.24 7.09 6.39
N GLN A 219 -4.06 6.27 7.05
CA GLN A 219 -5.30 5.74 6.50
C GLN A 219 -6.41 5.73 7.54
N TYR A 220 -7.65 5.79 7.09
CA TYR A 220 -8.81 5.50 7.92
C TYR A 220 -8.96 3.98 8.09
N ILE A 221 -9.22 3.55 9.31
CA ILE A 221 -9.52 2.13 9.66
C ILE A 221 -10.96 1.96 10.15
N SER A 222 -11.58 3.05 10.60
CA SER A 222 -13.01 3.24 10.78
C SER A 222 -13.36 4.68 10.39
N PRO A 223 -14.64 5.09 10.34
CA PRO A 223 -14.99 6.49 10.05
C PRO A 223 -14.39 7.48 11.06
N ASP A 224 -14.11 7.02 12.28
CA ASP A 224 -13.67 7.78 13.45
C ASP A 224 -12.26 7.40 13.94
N LYS A 225 -11.54 6.46 13.30
CA LYS A 225 -10.17 6.09 13.69
C LYS A 225 -9.21 6.10 12.52
N ILE A 226 -8.00 6.58 12.81
CA ILE A 226 -6.92 6.75 11.85
C ILE A 226 -5.72 5.93 12.30
N ALA A 227 -5.10 5.22 11.37
CA ALA A 227 -3.78 4.64 11.53
C ALA A 227 -2.74 5.54 10.86
N LEU A 228 -1.65 5.83 11.57
CA LEU A 228 -0.55 6.70 11.14
C LEU A 228 0.77 5.92 11.21
N ALA A 229 1.45 5.82 10.08
CA ALA A 229 2.79 5.24 10.03
C ALA A 229 3.86 6.31 10.30
N SER A 230 4.86 5.93 11.09
CA SER A 230 5.85 6.83 11.65
C SER A 230 7.13 6.05 12.01
N SER A 231 8.15 6.74 12.50
CA SER A 231 9.41 6.16 12.95
C SER A 231 9.91 6.84 14.23
N LEU A 232 10.67 6.12 15.06
CA LEU A 232 11.29 6.67 16.26
C LEU A 232 12.41 7.65 15.87
N TRP A 233 12.44 8.80 16.54
CA TRP A 233 13.41 9.87 16.28
C TRP A 233 14.81 9.60 16.85
N PHE A 234 14.93 8.65 17.78
CA PHE A 234 16.16 8.36 18.51
C PHE A 234 16.67 6.95 18.26
N THR A 235 17.98 6.76 18.33
CA THR A 235 18.62 5.43 18.25
C THR A 235 18.38 4.65 19.54
N PRO A 236 18.06 3.34 19.46
CA PRO A 236 17.80 2.56 18.24
C PRO A 236 16.48 2.99 17.57
N GLY A 237 16.55 3.21 16.25
CA GLY A 237 15.39 3.60 15.45
C GLY A 237 14.41 2.44 15.30
N GLY A 238 13.19 2.72 14.83
CA GLY A 238 12.19 1.69 14.57
C GLY A 238 10.92 2.28 13.98
N ALA A 239 10.20 1.52 13.17
CA ALA A 239 8.92 2.00 12.63
C ALA A 239 7.84 1.93 13.72
N VAL A 240 6.85 2.81 13.65
CA VAL A 240 5.75 2.87 14.61
C VAL A 240 4.45 3.04 13.85
N LEU A 241 3.48 2.19 14.14
CA LEU A 241 2.09 2.36 13.71
C LEU A 241 1.31 2.90 14.91
N SER A 242 0.76 4.10 14.79
CA SER A 242 -0.10 4.71 15.81
C SER A 242 -1.55 4.69 15.36
N VAL A 243 -2.47 4.46 16.29
CA VAL A 243 -3.92 4.45 16.03
C VAL A 243 -4.63 5.34 17.04
N PHE A 244 -5.47 6.25 16.56
CA PHE A 244 -6.16 7.22 17.42
C PHE A 244 -7.51 7.60 16.83
N SER A 245 -8.42 8.07 17.69
CA SER A 245 -9.70 8.62 17.25
C SER A 245 -9.53 9.98 16.57
N ALA A 246 -10.30 10.19 15.51
CA ALA A 246 -10.49 11.47 14.84
C ALA A 246 -11.42 12.42 15.63
N ASP A 247 -12.16 11.92 16.62
CA ASP A 247 -13.17 12.69 17.34
C ASP A 247 -12.76 13.05 18.79
N VAL A 248 -11.64 12.48 19.29
CA VAL A 248 -11.20 12.64 20.67
C VAL A 248 -9.76 13.15 20.71
N GLU A 249 -9.57 14.44 20.98
CA GLU A 249 -8.23 15.08 21.00
C GLU A 249 -7.31 14.55 22.11
N ASP A 250 -7.86 14.04 23.21
CA ASP A 250 -7.13 13.62 24.42
C ASP A 250 -7.05 12.08 24.59
N GLU A 251 -7.42 11.29 23.58
CA GLU A 251 -7.23 9.83 23.65
C GLU A 251 -5.75 9.47 23.53
N GLU A 252 -5.25 8.59 24.41
CA GLU A 252 -3.91 8.04 24.25
C GLU A 252 -3.88 7.11 23.02
N PRO A 253 -3.02 7.38 22.02
CA PRO A 253 -2.97 6.55 20.83
C PRO A 253 -2.49 5.14 21.15
N LEU A 254 -3.10 4.14 20.52
CA LEU A 254 -2.54 2.79 20.47
C LEU A 254 -1.27 2.81 19.61
N MET A 255 -0.14 2.35 20.14
CA MET A 255 1.14 2.36 19.42
C MET A 255 1.73 0.94 19.29
N PHE A 256 2.12 0.60 18.07
CA PHE A 256 2.78 -0.65 17.70
C PHE A 256 4.19 -0.34 17.21
N HIS A 257 5.22 -0.83 17.91
CA HIS A 257 6.63 -0.51 17.62
C HIS A 257 7.32 -1.65 16.87
N HIS A 258 7.80 -1.45 15.66
CA HIS A 258 8.47 -2.45 14.85
C HIS A 258 9.98 -2.48 15.11
N GLY A 259 10.43 -3.37 15.99
CA GLY A 259 11.84 -3.71 16.22
C GLY A 259 12.77 -2.54 16.58
N GLN A 260 14.04 -2.86 16.85
CA GLN A 260 15.10 -1.86 17.01
C GLN A 260 16.07 -2.03 15.84
N HIS A 261 16.04 -1.09 14.90
CA HIS A 261 17.03 -1.03 13.83
C HIS A 261 18.27 -0.30 14.32
N THR A 262 19.43 -0.92 14.12
CA THR A 262 20.74 -0.27 14.34
C THR A 262 21.04 0.76 13.26
N ASP A 263 20.43 0.62 12.08
CA ASP A 263 20.48 1.58 10.98
C ASP A 263 19.11 2.27 10.77
N PRO A 264 18.99 3.58 11.09
CA PRO A 264 17.78 4.35 10.85
C PRO A 264 17.40 4.49 9.37
N GLU A 265 18.35 4.38 8.43
CA GLU A 265 18.04 4.47 6.99
C GLU A 265 17.29 3.24 6.46
N CYS A 266 17.34 2.13 7.21
CA CYS A 266 16.56 0.94 6.91
C CYS A 266 15.11 1.01 7.41
N VAL A 267 14.73 2.03 8.20
CA VAL A 267 13.37 2.14 8.73
C VAL A 267 12.46 2.73 7.65
N SER A 268 11.51 1.92 7.20
CA SER A 268 10.39 2.38 6.39
C SER A 268 9.23 2.81 7.30
N ASN A 269 8.45 3.81 6.90
CA ASN A 269 7.30 4.30 7.67
C ASN A 269 6.08 4.54 6.75
N TYR A 270 5.82 3.61 5.84
CA TYR A 270 4.74 3.70 4.85
C TYR A 270 3.60 2.75 5.16
N LEU A 271 2.37 3.19 4.86
CA LEU A 271 1.22 2.30 4.76
C LEU A 271 1.08 1.81 3.32
N GLY A 272 0.60 0.58 3.16
CA GLY A 272 0.15 0.10 1.87
C GLY A 272 -1.07 0.90 1.41
N GLU A 273 -0.95 1.61 0.29
CA GLU A 273 -2.03 2.44 -0.23
C GLU A 273 -3.21 1.56 -0.69
N THR A 274 -4.42 1.92 -0.30
CA THR A 274 -5.64 1.22 -0.69
C THR A 274 -6.19 1.75 -2.01
N SER A 275 -6.69 0.86 -2.85
CA SER A 275 -7.41 1.20 -4.07
C SER A 275 -8.93 1.13 -3.90
N THR A 276 -9.42 0.96 -2.68
CA THR A 276 -10.85 0.96 -2.38
C THR A 276 -11.25 2.22 -1.64
N SER A 277 -12.38 2.81 -2.02
CA SER A 277 -12.94 3.97 -1.29
C SER A 277 -13.63 3.60 0.01
N THR A 278 -13.82 2.31 0.28
CA THR A 278 -14.41 1.78 1.51
C THR A 278 -13.34 1.30 2.46
N LEU A 279 -13.70 1.23 3.75
CA LEU A 279 -12.84 0.69 4.79
C LEU A 279 -12.46 -0.76 4.49
N GLY A 280 -11.16 -1.05 4.62
CA GLY A 280 -10.61 -2.38 4.44
C GLY A 280 -10.62 -3.18 5.76
N PRO A 281 -10.71 -4.53 5.68
CA PRO A 281 -10.58 -5.40 6.84
C PRO A 281 -9.12 -5.55 7.32
N ILE A 282 -8.15 -5.05 6.55
CA ILE A 282 -6.73 -5.14 6.85
C ILE A 282 -6.01 -3.79 6.68
N VAL A 283 -4.89 -3.66 7.38
CA VAL A 283 -3.93 -2.55 7.26
C VAL A 283 -2.56 -3.12 7.01
N VAL A 284 -1.84 -2.58 6.03
CA VAL A 284 -0.49 -3.02 5.70
C VAL A 284 0.50 -1.93 6.09
N HIS A 285 1.44 -2.26 6.97
CA HIS A 285 2.52 -1.38 7.39
C HIS A 285 3.84 -1.89 6.81
N ASN A 286 4.52 -1.07 6.01
CA ASN A 286 5.86 -1.33 5.50
C ASN A 286 6.87 -0.65 6.42
N HIS A 287 7.60 -1.44 7.20
CA HIS A 287 8.43 -0.95 8.31
C HIS A 287 9.93 -1.18 8.12
N ASP A 288 10.34 -2.01 7.17
CA ASP A 288 11.75 -2.25 6.83
C ASP A 288 11.96 -2.02 5.33
N SER A 289 12.91 -1.15 4.99
CA SER A 289 13.18 -0.64 3.65
C SER A 289 13.30 -1.77 2.62
N GLY A 290 12.15 -2.12 2.02
CA GLY A 290 12.05 -3.08 0.92
C GLY A 290 12.17 -4.56 1.29
N ARG A 291 11.91 -4.95 2.55
CA ARG A 291 11.93 -6.39 2.91
C ARG A 291 10.87 -6.83 3.89
N ARG A 292 10.20 -5.95 4.65
CA ARG A 292 9.22 -6.42 5.64
C ARG A 292 7.97 -5.59 5.69
N ILE A 293 6.86 -6.30 5.62
CA ILE A 293 5.52 -5.77 5.81
C ILE A 293 4.85 -6.47 6.98
N THR A 294 4.03 -5.76 7.72
CA THR A 294 3.08 -6.36 8.67
C THR A 294 1.66 -6.06 8.22
N ILE A 295 0.86 -7.11 8.14
CA ILE A 295 -0.56 -7.06 7.84
C ILE A 295 -1.30 -7.22 9.16
N PHE A 296 -2.10 -6.22 9.52
CA PHE A 296 -2.95 -6.21 10.70
C PHE A 296 -4.40 -6.37 10.27
N LYS A 297 -5.20 -7.11 11.05
CA LYS A 297 -6.66 -6.95 10.99
C LYS A 297 -7.04 -5.58 11.53
N SER A 298 -7.98 -4.92 10.88
CA SER A 298 -8.50 -3.63 11.36
C SER A 298 -9.08 -3.75 12.77
N GLU A 299 -9.76 -4.86 13.10
CA GLU A 299 -10.33 -5.16 14.43
C GLU A 299 -9.31 -5.06 15.58
N LEU A 300 -8.08 -5.53 15.36
CA LEU A 300 -7.00 -5.43 16.35
C LEU A 300 -6.64 -3.96 16.62
N LEU A 301 -6.60 -3.15 15.55
CA LEU A 301 -6.24 -1.74 15.62
C LEU A 301 -7.36 -0.91 16.26
N LEU A 302 -8.62 -1.31 16.11
CA LEU A 302 -9.77 -0.65 16.73
C LEU A 302 -9.81 -0.83 18.26
N GLY A 303 -9.01 -1.75 18.82
CA GLY A 303 -8.98 -2.04 20.26
C GLY A 303 -10.10 -2.99 20.71
N ASP A 304 -10.79 -3.63 19.76
CA ASP A 304 -11.82 -4.66 20.03
C ASP A 304 -11.22 -5.93 20.66
N ILE A 305 -9.90 -6.05 20.61
CA ILE A 305 -9.08 -7.07 21.26
C ILE A 305 -8.28 -6.37 22.37
N PRO A 306 -8.29 -6.87 23.64
CA PRO A 306 -7.70 -6.14 24.76
C PRO A 306 -6.19 -5.92 24.59
N SER A 307 -5.81 -4.72 24.15
CA SER A 307 -4.41 -4.31 24.08
C SER A 307 -3.97 -3.85 25.47
N VAL A 308 -3.22 -4.66 26.21
CA VAL A 308 -2.40 -4.13 27.31
C VAL A 308 -1.15 -3.51 26.69
N ALA A 309 -1.32 -2.45 25.90
CA ALA A 309 -0.23 -1.70 25.28
C ALA A 309 0.41 -0.78 26.34
N THR A 310 1.17 -1.37 27.26
CA THR A 310 2.01 -0.60 28.17
C THR A 310 3.28 -0.21 27.44
N ILE A 311 3.50 1.11 27.38
CA ILE A 311 4.78 1.84 27.37
C ILE A 311 5.99 0.90 27.20
N TRP A 312 6.56 0.91 25.99
CA TRP A 312 7.86 0.35 25.58
C TRP A 312 7.95 -1.10 25.06
N ASP A 313 6.91 -1.94 25.12
CA ASP A 313 7.03 -3.37 24.69
C ASP A 313 5.89 -3.86 23.76
N GLY A 314 5.20 -2.94 23.08
CA GLY A 314 3.94 -3.18 22.37
C GLY A 314 3.98 -4.22 21.25
N MET A 315 5.11 -4.41 20.55
CA MET A 315 5.19 -5.41 19.48
C MET A 315 5.29 -6.84 20.00
N ARG A 316 6.00 -7.05 21.11
CA ARG A 316 6.08 -8.37 21.74
C ARG A 316 4.66 -8.87 22.02
N LYS A 317 3.78 -7.95 22.44
CA LYS A 317 2.36 -8.23 22.67
C LYS A 317 1.50 -8.32 21.41
N ALA A 318 1.78 -7.53 20.36
CA ALA A 318 1.11 -7.74 19.06
C ALA A 318 1.48 -9.10 18.44
N TRP A 319 2.71 -9.58 18.65
CA TRP A 319 3.14 -10.95 18.35
C TRP A 319 2.52 -11.99 19.29
N ASP A 320 2.13 -11.61 20.52
CA ASP A 320 1.27 -12.42 21.39
C ASP A 320 -0.18 -12.52 20.88
N HIS A 321 -0.56 -11.74 19.85
CA HIS A 321 -1.82 -11.85 19.11
C HIS A 321 -1.61 -12.36 17.66
N PRO A 322 -1.00 -13.55 17.48
CA PRO A 322 -0.62 -14.08 16.16
C PRO A 322 -1.83 -14.53 15.31
N ASN A 323 -3.04 -14.32 15.82
CA ASN A 323 -4.28 -14.50 15.07
C ASN A 323 -4.79 -13.18 14.46
N ASP A 324 -4.08 -12.07 14.63
CA ASP A 324 -4.61 -10.75 14.28
C ASP A 324 -3.59 -9.86 13.57
N ALA A 325 -2.32 -10.27 13.51
CA ALA A 325 -1.29 -9.67 12.69
C ALA A 325 -0.32 -10.72 12.11
N ARG A 326 0.30 -10.41 10.95
CA ARG A 326 1.32 -11.24 10.30
C ARG A 326 2.43 -10.37 9.72
N THR A 327 3.68 -10.72 10.01
CA THR A 327 4.85 -10.06 9.40
C THR A 327 5.45 -10.97 8.34
N LEU A 328 5.66 -10.44 7.14
CA LEU A 328 6.07 -11.20 5.96
C LEU A 328 7.24 -10.51 5.24
N ASN A 329 8.05 -11.32 4.55
CA ASN A 329 9.23 -10.86 3.80
C ASN A 329 8.89 -10.52 2.35
N PHE A 330 8.31 -9.34 2.13
CA PHE A 330 7.91 -8.86 0.81
C PHE A 330 8.11 -7.36 0.64
N ASN A 331 8.16 -6.93 -0.63
CA ASN A 331 8.08 -5.53 -1.03
C ASN A 331 6.67 -5.14 -1.44
N LEU A 332 6.33 -3.86 -1.25
CA LEU A 332 5.11 -3.26 -1.79
C LEU A 332 5.45 -2.43 -3.04
N PRO A 333 4.61 -2.45 -4.10
CA PRO A 333 4.67 -1.47 -5.18
C PRO A 333 4.51 -0.02 -4.71
N HIS A 334 4.84 0.95 -5.56
CA HIS A 334 4.69 2.38 -5.27
C HIS A 334 3.26 2.92 -5.42
N PHE A 335 2.37 2.13 -6.00
CA PHE A 335 0.97 2.46 -6.25
C PHE A 335 0.05 1.64 -5.33
N PRO A 336 -1.27 1.91 -5.30
CA PRO A 336 -2.21 1.16 -4.48
C PRO A 336 -1.97 -0.35 -4.53
N CYS A 337 -1.57 -0.92 -3.40
CA CYS A 337 -1.13 -2.30 -3.25
C CYS A 337 -2.08 -3.10 -2.35
N VAL A 338 -3.12 -2.48 -1.81
CA VAL A 338 -4.16 -3.12 -1.01
C VAL A 338 -5.51 -2.94 -1.69
N ALA A 339 -6.24 -4.04 -1.89
CA ALA A 339 -7.61 -4.04 -2.38
C ALA A 339 -8.46 -5.00 -1.55
N ALA A 340 -9.33 -4.46 -0.68
CA ALA A 340 -10.11 -5.23 0.28
C ALA A 340 -9.21 -6.15 1.15
N THR A 341 -9.27 -7.47 0.96
CA THR A 341 -8.44 -8.46 1.68
C THR A 341 -7.13 -8.81 0.99
N ARG A 342 -6.90 -8.28 -0.22
CA ARG A 342 -5.76 -8.65 -1.06
C ARG A 342 -4.64 -7.64 -0.95
N VAL A 343 -3.42 -8.15 -0.88
CA VAL A 343 -2.20 -7.35 -0.89
C VAL A 343 -1.35 -7.79 -2.08
N LEU A 344 -1.07 -6.85 -2.98
CA LEU A 344 -0.14 -7.03 -4.08
C LEU A 344 1.28 -6.79 -3.57
N VAL A 345 2.13 -7.79 -3.75
CA VAL A 345 3.50 -7.77 -3.25
C VAL A 345 4.46 -8.31 -4.31
N TYR A 346 5.74 -8.03 -4.13
CA TYR A 346 6.78 -8.64 -4.95
C TYR A 346 8.02 -9.02 -4.15
N ARG A 347 8.80 -9.94 -4.69
CA ARG A 347 10.10 -10.37 -4.18
C ARG A 347 11.11 -10.35 -5.32
N ARG A 348 12.30 -9.79 -5.09
CA ARG A 348 13.42 -9.92 -6.02
C ARG A 348 14.19 -11.18 -5.66
N ASP A 349 14.25 -12.11 -6.60
CA ASP A 349 15.20 -13.20 -6.55
C ASP A 349 16.57 -12.65 -6.94
N LEU A 350 17.49 -12.60 -5.99
CA LEU A 350 18.85 -12.09 -6.22
C LEU A 350 19.72 -13.08 -7.00
N ARG A 351 19.39 -14.38 -6.99
CA ARG A 351 20.14 -15.41 -7.71
C ARG A 351 19.73 -15.44 -9.18
N ALA A 352 18.43 -15.39 -9.44
CA ALA A 352 17.87 -15.43 -10.80
C ALA A 352 17.68 -14.04 -11.44
N GLU A 353 18.08 -12.96 -10.76
CA GLU A 353 17.84 -11.56 -11.15
C GLU A 353 16.37 -11.25 -11.55
N ARG A 354 15.42 -12.00 -11.00
CA ARG A 354 14.02 -11.97 -11.42
C ARG A 354 13.14 -11.36 -10.36
N THR A 355 12.16 -10.56 -10.78
CA THR A 355 11.09 -10.09 -9.89
C THR A 355 9.91 -11.05 -9.96
N MET A 356 9.56 -11.66 -8.83
CA MET A 356 8.36 -12.46 -8.67
C MET A 356 7.26 -11.60 -8.04
N ILE A 357 6.05 -11.70 -8.58
CA ILE A 357 4.89 -10.91 -8.16
C ILE A 357 3.88 -11.85 -7.55
N PHE A 358 3.27 -11.45 -6.43
CA PHE A 358 2.30 -12.26 -5.71
C PHE A 358 1.08 -11.45 -5.31
N VAL A 359 -0.05 -12.13 -5.18
CA VAL A 359 -1.21 -11.63 -4.44
C VAL A 359 -1.35 -12.46 -3.18
N LEU A 360 -1.37 -11.78 -2.03
CA LEU A 360 -1.66 -12.36 -0.73
C LEU A 360 -3.13 -12.05 -0.39
N ASP A 361 -4.00 -13.05 -0.43
CA ASP A 361 -5.42 -12.88 -0.08
C ASP A 361 -5.68 -13.33 1.36
N PHE A 362 -5.98 -12.36 2.22
CA PHE A 362 -6.34 -12.55 3.63
C PHE A 362 -7.85 -12.78 3.84
N GLY A 363 -8.59 -13.11 2.77
CA GLY A 363 -10.00 -13.49 2.86
C GLY A 363 -10.17 -14.81 3.61
N GLN A 364 -10.72 -14.74 4.83
CA GLN A 364 -10.82 -15.92 5.70
C GLN A 364 -11.84 -16.96 5.20
N ASP A 365 -12.87 -16.53 4.46
CA ASP A 365 -13.83 -17.45 3.81
C ASP A 365 -13.15 -18.28 2.72
N LEU A 366 -12.29 -17.65 1.92
CA LEU A 366 -11.50 -18.33 0.91
C LEU A 366 -10.55 -19.33 1.57
N LEU A 367 -9.80 -18.88 2.57
CA LEU A 367 -8.87 -19.73 3.32
C LEU A 367 -9.59 -20.96 3.92
N ALA A 368 -10.70 -20.76 4.61
CA ALA A 368 -11.50 -21.83 5.20
C ALA A 368 -12.01 -22.81 4.14
N SER A 369 -12.49 -22.30 3.00
CA SER A 369 -12.91 -23.14 1.88
C SER A 369 -11.79 -24.03 1.36
N LEU A 370 -10.55 -23.51 1.25
CA LEU A 370 -9.41 -24.29 0.76
C LEU A 370 -8.93 -25.31 1.79
N LEU A 371 -8.84 -24.94 3.07
CA LEU A 371 -8.46 -25.85 4.15
C LEU A 371 -9.44 -27.02 4.29
N SER A 372 -10.74 -26.79 4.04
CA SER A 372 -11.79 -27.82 4.13
C SER A 372 -11.75 -28.88 3.01
N LYS A 373 -10.94 -28.69 1.96
CA LYS A 373 -10.83 -29.65 0.84
C LYS A 373 -10.25 -30.98 1.32
N ARG A 374 -10.90 -32.07 0.89
CA ARG A 374 -10.44 -33.45 1.12
C ARG A 374 -9.14 -33.72 0.36
N PRO A 375 -8.34 -34.72 0.78
CA PRO A 375 -7.09 -35.08 0.08
C PRO A 375 -7.27 -35.32 -1.42
N SER A 376 -8.36 -35.96 -1.85
CA SER A 376 -8.67 -36.17 -3.27
C SER A 376 -8.92 -34.86 -4.02
N GLU A 377 -9.60 -33.90 -3.40
CA GLU A 377 -9.89 -32.59 -3.99
C GLU A 377 -8.62 -31.73 -4.04
N ARG A 378 -7.75 -31.84 -3.04
CA ARG A 378 -6.42 -31.19 -3.05
C ARG A 378 -5.53 -31.76 -4.15
N ALA A 379 -5.53 -33.08 -4.34
CA ALA A 379 -4.75 -33.74 -5.40
C ALA A 379 -5.26 -33.37 -6.81
N GLU A 380 -6.58 -33.34 -7.00
CA GLU A 380 -7.19 -32.89 -8.26
C GLU A 380 -6.84 -31.43 -8.57
N TRP A 381 -6.93 -30.55 -7.56
CA TRP A 381 -6.58 -29.15 -7.73
C TRP A 381 -5.08 -28.94 -7.96
N ASN A 382 -4.22 -29.70 -7.27
CA ASN A 382 -2.79 -29.69 -7.54
C ASN A 382 -2.48 -30.06 -8.98
N ALA A 383 -3.10 -31.13 -9.52
CA ALA A 383 -2.94 -31.51 -10.91
C ALA A 383 -3.37 -30.38 -11.87
N GLN A 384 -4.49 -29.71 -11.58
CA GLN A 384 -4.93 -28.55 -12.37
C GLN A 384 -3.94 -27.38 -12.33
N LEU A 385 -3.35 -27.09 -11.18
CA LEU A 385 -2.35 -26.03 -11.02
C LEU A 385 -1.03 -26.41 -11.72
N MET A 386 -0.59 -27.66 -11.63
CA MET A 386 0.58 -28.16 -12.37
C MET A 386 0.38 -28.05 -13.89
N ASP A 387 -0.77 -28.52 -14.40
CA ASP A 387 -1.13 -28.43 -15.81
C ASP A 387 -1.20 -26.98 -16.29
N SER A 388 -1.68 -26.09 -15.41
CA SER A 388 -1.75 -24.66 -15.67
C SER A 388 -0.44 -23.95 -15.39
N CYS A 389 0.63 -24.64 -14.98
CA CYS A 389 1.86 -24.06 -14.46
C CYS A 389 1.53 -22.86 -13.54
N ALA A 390 0.83 -23.12 -12.45
CA ALA A 390 0.38 -22.13 -11.49
C ALA A 390 0.96 -22.48 -10.12
N GLN A 391 1.19 -21.50 -9.27
CA GLN A 391 1.68 -21.74 -7.91
C GLN A 391 0.76 -21.08 -6.90
N VAL A 392 0.19 -21.92 -6.03
CA VAL A 392 -0.65 -21.48 -4.92
C VAL A 392 -0.12 -22.06 -3.63
N LYS A 393 0.06 -21.19 -2.63
CA LYS A 393 0.45 -21.59 -1.29
C LYS A 393 -0.64 -21.17 -0.31
N VAL A 394 -1.20 -22.13 0.41
CA VAL A 394 -2.21 -21.90 1.47
C VAL A 394 -1.47 -21.85 2.80
N VAL A 395 -1.35 -20.65 3.39
CA VAL A 395 -0.48 -20.41 4.55
C VAL A 395 -1.30 -20.20 5.81
N THR A 396 -1.11 -21.09 6.77
CA THR A 396 -1.65 -20.94 8.13
C THR A 396 -0.58 -20.95 9.21
N ARG A 397 0.59 -21.57 8.94
CA ARG A 397 1.77 -21.49 9.80
C ARG A 397 2.18 -20.04 10.05
N ARG A 398 2.76 -19.77 11.22
CA ARG A 398 3.21 -18.44 11.63
C ARG A 398 4.71 -18.32 11.44
N PHE A 399 5.13 -17.16 10.98
CA PHE A 399 6.52 -16.78 10.88
C PHE A 399 6.78 -15.69 11.91
N ASN A 400 7.74 -15.91 12.80
CA ASN A 400 8.18 -14.91 13.76
C ASN A 400 9.49 -14.27 13.28
N ILE A 401 9.68 -12.99 13.57
CA ILE A 401 10.92 -12.29 13.24
C ILE A 401 11.47 -11.75 14.54
N ALA A 402 12.76 -12.04 14.83
CA ALA A 402 13.40 -11.57 16.04
C ALA A 402 13.60 -10.05 15.99
N VAL A 403 13.78 -9.45 17.18
CA VAL A 403 13.96 -8.01 17.39
C VAL A 403 15.18 -7.45 16.62
N ASP A 404 16.19 -8.29 16.36
CA ASP A 404 17.44 -7.92 15.68
C ASP A 404 17.42 -8.16 14.15
N GLY A 405 16.25 -8.42 13.58
CA GLY A 405 16.08 -8.56 12.13
C GLY A 405 16.45 -9.92 11.54
N GLU A 406 16.81 -10.88 12.38
CA GLU A 406 16.88 -12.29 11.97
C GLU A 406 15.44 -12.84 11.80
N ILE A 407 15.17 -13.35 10.60
CA ILE A 407 13.93 -14.08 10.32
C ILE A 407 14.13 -15.49 10.87
N TRP A 408 13.33 -15.86 11.86
CA TRP A 408 13.32 -17.22 12.39
C TRP A 408 12.09 -17.88 11.85
N ASP A 409 12.25 -18.93 11.05
CA ASP A 409 11.13 -19.76 10.69
C ASP A 409 10.67 -20.59 11.90
N ALA A 410 9.96 -19.93 12.81
CA ALA A 410 9.54 -20.45 14.10
C ALA A 410 8.13 -19.97 14.41
N GLU A 411 7.23 -20.90 14.71
CA GLU A 411 5.88 -20.57 15.15
C GLU A 411 5.84 -19.98 16.57
N TYR A 412 6.90 -20.19 17.35
CA TYR A 412 7.04 -19.77 18.74
C TYR A 412 8.03 -18.62 18.90
N PRO A 413 7.71 -17.57 19.68
CA PRO A 413 8.61 -16.45 19.90
C PRO A 413 9.76 -16.87 20.81
N TRP A 414 10.98 -16.45 20.48
CA TRP A 414 12.13 -16.63 21.37
C TRP A 414 11.86 -16.04 22.78
N PRO A 415 12.16 -16.76 23.88
CA PRO A 415 12.94 -18.01 23.96
C PRO A 415 12.10 -19.29 24.05
N GLN A 416 10.80 -19.26 23.72
CA GLN A 416 9.99 -20.47 23.73
C GLN A 416 10.50 -21.44 22.66
N ARG A 417 10.89 -22.64 23.09
CA ARG A 417 11.22 -23.71 22.16
C ARG A 417 9.96 -24.25 21.53
N ALA A 418 10.04 -24.56 20.23
CA ALA A 418 9.00 -25.30 19.55
C ALA A 418 8.81 -26.67 20.24
N PRO A 419 7.56 -27.15 20.37
CA PRO A 419 7.31 -28.53 20.78
C PRO A 419 8.01 -29.52 19.82
N PRO A 420 8.38 -30.74 20.27
CA PRO A 420 9.07 -31.72 19.43
C PRO A 420 8.34 -32.06 18.12
N GLU A 421 7.01 -32.11 18.15
CA GLU A 421 6.17 -32.30 16.96
C GLU A 421 6.32 -31.17 15.92
N TRP A 422 6.58 -29.94 16.37
CA TRP A 422 6.88 -28.81 15.51
C TRP A 422 8.28 -28.87 14.95
N GLU A 423 9.28 -29.21 15.78
CA GLU A 423 10.66 -29.39 15.32
C GLU A 423 10.72 -30.48 14.22
N ALA A 424 10.05 -31.62 14.44
CA ALA A 424 9.98 -32.69 13.44
C ALA A 424 9.23 -32.29 12.17
N HIS A 425 8.18 -31.47 12.29
CA HIS A 425 7.43 -30.96 11.15
C HIS A 425 8.26 -29.99 10.30
N LEU A 426 8.96 -29.05 10.93
CA LEU A 426 9.86 -28.11 10.25
C LEU A 426 11.04 -28.82 9.60
N ASP A 427 11.62 -29.82 10.27
CA ASP A 427 12.68 -30.68 9.69
C ASP A 427 12.22 -31.43 8.45
N THR A 428 10.92 -31.73 8.32
CA THR A 428 10.35 -32.36 7.12
C THR A 428 10.24 -31.34 5.99
N ILE A 429 9.67 -30.17 6.26
CA ILE A 429 9.52 -29.08 5.28
C ILE A 429 10.91 -28.65 4.75
N LEU A 430 11.88 -28.43 5.64
CA LEU A 430 13.21 -27.98 5.25
C LEU A 430 13.99 -29.03 4.44
N LYS A 431 13.75 -30.32 4.67
CA LYS A 431 14.35 -31.39 3.86
C LYS A 431 13.70 -31.49 2.49
N ASP A 432 12.38 -31.32 2.41
CA ASP A 432 11.69 -31.27 1.12
C ASP A 432 12.19 -30.06 0.30
N ASP A 433 12.49 -28.92 0.94
CA ASP A 433 13.11 -27.74 0.31
C ASP A 433 14.59 -27.97 -0.10
N GLU A 434 15.41 -28.66 0.72
CA GLU A 434 16.81 -28.98 0.41
C GLU A 434 16.93 -30.03 -0.72
N ASP A 435 16.04 -31.01 -0.76
CA ASP A 435 16.01 -32.03 -1.82
C ASP A 435 15.54 -31.43 -3.16
N GLU A 436 14.72 -30.36 -3.18
CA GLU A 436 14.40 -29.61 -4.41
C GLU A 436 15.62 -28.87 -5.00
N ASP A 437 16.53 -28.38 -4.14
CA ASP A 437 17.76 -27.69 -4.55
C ASP A 437 18.87 -28.64 -5.05
N GLU A 438 18.88 -29.93 -4.65
CA GLU A 438 19.89 -30.92 -5.07
C GLU A 438 19.63 -31.55 -6.46
N TYR A 439 18.42 -31.42 -7.03
CA TYR A 439 18.12 -31.93 -8.39
C TYR A 439 18.23 -30.88 -9.51
N MET A 440 18.64 -29.64 -9.21
CA MET A 440 18.96 -28.61 -10.21
C MET A 440 20.42 -28.75 -10.70
N ASP A 441 20.73 -29.95 -11.22
CA ASP A 441 22.02 -30.33 -11.82
C ASP A 441 22.11 -29.82 -13.28
N ASP A 442 22.97 -28.82 -13.52
CA ASP A 442 23.71 -28.48 -14.74
C ASP A 442 23.01 -28.51 -16.13
N SER A 443 21.69 -28.40 -16.20
CA SER A 443 20.99 -28.23 -17.48
C SER A 443 21.07 -26.77 -17.94
N ASP A 444 21.94 -26.48 -18.92
CA ASP A 444 22.04 -25.23 -19.72
C ASP A 444 20.76 -24.86 -20.50
N SER A 445 19.58 -25.15 -19.96
CA SER A 445 18.30 -24.71 -20.50
C SER A 445 17.87 -23.44 -19.78
N ASP A 446 17.84 -22.31 -20.50
CA ASP A 446 17.27 -21.01 -20.10
C ASP A 446 15.76 -21.07 -19.68
N ASP A 447 15.18 -22.27 -19.57
CA ASP A 447 13.79 -22.55 -19.19
C ASP A 447 13.73 -23.14 -17.77
N GLU A 448 14.26 -22.45 -16.76
CA GLU A 448 14.03 -22.84 -15.36
C GLU A 448 12.56 -22.61 -14.99
N VAL A 449 11.86 -23.73 -14.81
CA VAL A 449 10.42 -23.81 -14.52
C VAL A 449 10.17 -23.28 -13.12
N LEU A 450 9.44 -22.16 -12.99
CA LEU A 450 8.94 -21.71 -11.69
C LEU A 450 8.22 -22.88 -10.99
N PRO A 451 8.44 -23.10 -9.68
CA PRO A 451 7.73 -24.12 -8.93
C PRO A 451 6.23 -23.96 -9.18
N SER A 452 5.57 -25.08 -9.47
CA SER A 452 4.14 -25.13 -9.81
C SER A 452 3.45 -26.13 -8.92
N GLY A 453 2.13 -26.01 -8.80
CA GLY A 453 1.30 -26.83 -7.95
C GLY A 453 0.79 -26.08 -6.71
N LEU A 454 0.40 -26.88 -5.74
CA LEU A 454 -0.32 -26.50 -4.55
C LEU A 454 0.47 -26.88 -3.31
N GLU A 455 0.81 -25.88 -2.51
CA GLU A 455 1.49 -26.07 -1.24
C GLU A 455 0.55 -25.72 -0.09
N TYR A 456 0.46 -26.60 0.91
CA TYR A 456 -0.23 -26.32 2.17
C TYR A 456 0.80 -26.14 3.27
N ASP A 457 1.02 -24.88 3.63
CA ASP A 457 1.91 -24.51 4.72
C ASP A 457 1.09 -24.38 6.01
N GLU A 458 0.79 -25.55 6.57
CA GLU A 458 -0.08 -25.74 7.72
C GLU A 458 0.68 -26.08 8.99
N ALA A 459 0.10 -25.74 10.15
CA ALA A 459 0.56 -26.30 11.42
C ALA A 459 0.41 -27.85 11.43
N PRO A 460 1.25 -28.58 12.21
CA PRO A 460 1.04 -29.99 12.48
C PRO A 460 -0.34 -30.21 13.11
N GLU A 461 -0.94 -31.37 12.86
CA GLU A 461 -2.36 -31.66 13.10
C GLU A 461 -2.78 -31.35 14.55
N GLU A 462 -1.91 -31.64 15.51
CA GLU A 462 -2.11 -31.43 16.95
C GLU A 462 -2.22 -29.95 17.34
N HIS A 463 -1.69 -29.06 16.50
CA HIS A 463 -1.62 -27.61 16.73
C HIS A 463 -2.52 -26.82 15.79
N ARG A 464 -3.25 -27.50 14.88
CA ARG A 464 -4.17 -26.84 13.96
C ARG A 464 -5.30 -26.16 14.71
N LYS A 465 -5.37 -24.84 14.59
CA LYS A 465 -6.52 -24.06 15.03
C LYS A 465 -7.64 -24.17 13.99
N PRO A 466 -8.93 -24.13 14.39
CA PRO A 466 -10.04 -24.28 13.46
C PRO A 466 -10.03 -23.27 12.30
N VAL A 467 -9.64 -22.01 12.55
CA VAL A 467 -9.34 -21.01 11.51
C VAL A 467 -8.31 -20.01 12.07
N PRO A 468 -6.99 -20.21 11.85
CA PRO A 468 -6.01 -19.18 12.15
C PRO A 468 -6.15 -18.04 11.13
N PHE A 469 -5.89 -16.80 11.52
CA PHE A 469 -5.70 -15.73 10.55
C PHE A 469 -4.55 -16.12 9.64
N GLY A 470 -4.84 -16.48 8.41
CA GLY A 470 -3.89 -16.95 7.40
C GLY A 470 -4.15 -16.25 6.07
N TYR A 471 -3.45 -16.68 5.03
CA TYR A 471 -3.59 -16.11 3.70
C TYR A 471 -3.34 -17.15 2.61
N VAL A 472 -3.87 -16.86 1.43
CA VAL A 472 -3.58 -17.60 0.21
C VAL A 472 -2.62 -16.76 -0.61
N GLN A 473 -1.42 -17.29 -0.85
CA GLN A 473 -0.43 -16.67 -1.74
C GLN A 473 -0.59 -17.27 -3.14
N THR A 474 -0.79 -16.40 -4.12
CA THR A 474 -0.83 -16.77 -5.53
C THR A 474 0.31 -16.08 -6.26
N THR A 475 1.15 -16.84 -6.95
CA THR A 475 2.21 -16.30 -7.80
C THR A 475 1.63 -15.84 -9.13
N LEU A 476 1.74 -14.54 -9.43
CA LEU A 476 1.20 -13.96 -10.66
C LEU A 476 2.18 -14.11 -11.83
N ARG A 477 1.67 -14.60 -12.97
CA ARG A 477 2.41 -14.71 -14.23
C ARG A 477 1.99 -13.60 -15.18
N LEU A 478 2.54 -12.41 -14.97
CA LEU A 478 2.26 -11.23 -15.78
C LEU A 478 3.31 -11.10 -16.90
N GLU A 479 3.07 -11.78 -18.03
CA GLU A 479 4.02 -11.77 -19.16
C GLU A 479 4.39 -10.37 -19.61
N GLY A 480 5.68 -10.12 -19.83
CA GLY A 480 6.22 -8.85 -20.30
C GLY A 480 6.18 -7.70 -19.29
N VAL A 481 5.75 -7.91 -18.04
CA VAL A 481 5.89 -6.91 -16.97
C VAL A 481 7.35 -6.89 -16.51
N ALA A 482 8.01 -5.75 -16.70
CA ALA A 482 9.43 -5.58 -16.36
C ALA A 482 9.65 -4.88 -15.01
N ASP A 483 8.62 -4.21 -14.48
CA ASP A 483 8.73 -3.34 -13.32
C ASP A 483 7.52 -3.50 -12.40
N ALA A 484 7.72 -4.20 -11.28
CA ALA A 484 6.68 -4.44 -10.29
C ALA A 484 6.31 -3.18 -9.50
N GLU A 485 7.19 -2.17 -9.45
CA GLU A 485 6.92 -0.94 -8.70
C GLU A 485 5.79 -0.11 -9.34
N ARG A 486 5.48 -0.39 -10.61
CA ARG A 486 4.42 0.26 -11.40
C ARG A 486 3.06 -0.43 -11.34
N LEU A 487 2.97 -1.52 -10.60
CA LEU A 487 1.73 -2.27 -10.48
C LEU A 487 0.85 -1.66 -9.41
N ALA A 488 -0.44 -1.57 -9.71
CA ALA A 488 -1.50 -1.30 -8.75
C ALA A 488 -2.45 -2.50 -8.72
N ILE A 489 -3.13 -2.72 -7.61
CA ILE A 489 -4.21 -3.71 -7.49
C ILE A 489 -5.53 -2.99 -7.26
N THR A 490 -6.60 -3.51 -7.86
CA THR A 490 -7.99 -3.16 -7.56
C THR A 490 -8.76 -4.40 -7.14
N GLN A 491 -10.04 -4.27 -6.82
CA GLN A 491 -10.87 -5.42 -6.47
C GLN A 491 -10.93 -6.47 -7.60
N HIS A 492 -10.80 -6.04 -8.85
CA HIS A 492 -11.03 -6.89 -10.03
C HIS A 492 -9.80 -7.09 -10.92
N ALA A 493 -8.69 -6.37 -10.70
CA ALA A 493 -7.51 -6.50 -11.56
C ALA A 493 -6.19 -6.13 -10.89
N VAL A 494 -5.08 -6.58 -11.49
CA VAL A 494 -3.78 -5.92 -11.39
C VAL A 494 -3.59 -5.02 -12.60
N ILE A 495 -3.09 -3.81 -12.39
CA ILE A 495 -2.91 -2.79 -13.42
C ILE A 495 -1.43 -2.43 -13.48
N GLU A 496 -0.80 -2.60 -14.64
CA GLU A 496 0.47 -1.94 -14.95
C GLU A 496 0.15 -0.54 -15.46
N LEU A 497 0.41 0.48 -14.65
CA LEU A 497 0.12 1.86 -15.01
C LEU A 497 1.03 2.33 -16.16
N PRO A 498 0.50 2.99 -17.20
CA PRO A 498 1.30 3.46 -18.32
C PRO A 498 2.24 4.60 -17.89
N GLU A 499 3.24 4.85 -18.72
CA GLU A 499 4.13 6.00 -18.60
C GLU A 499 4.02 6.83 -19.86
N LEU A 500 4.44 8.10 -19.79
CA LEU A 500 4.51 8.92 -21.00
C LEU A 500 5.44 8.25 -22.02
N GLY A 501 4.87 7.77 -23.13
CA GLY A 501 5.58 7.03 -24.17
C GLY A 501 5.55 5.50 -24.05
N LYS A 502 4.97 4.92 -22.99
CA LYS A 502 4.81 3.48 -22.82
C LYS A 502 3.40 3.14 -22.34
N ASN A 503 2.71 2.27 -23.07
CA ASN A 503 1.39 1.77 -22.68
C ASN A 503 1.49 0.85 -21.46
N GLY A 504 0.38 0.73 -20.76
CA GLY A 504 0.18 -0.15 -19.61
C GLY A 504 -0.71 -1.33 -19.98
N ARG A 505 -1.09 -2.11 -18.98
CA ARG A 505 -1.94 -3.30 -19.12
C ARG A 505 -2.86 -3.46 -17.92
N VAL A 506 -4.00 -4.10 -18.13
CA VAL A 506 -4.95 -4.50 -17.09
C VAL A 506 -5.13 -6.01 -17.15
N PHE A 507 -4.84 -6.68 -16.04
CA PHE A 507 -4.89 -8.13 -15.86
C PHE A 507 -6.05 -8.47 -14.91
N TYR A 508 -7.15 -9.03 -15.42
CA TYR A 508 -8.35 -9.25 -14.61
C TYR A 508 -8.27 -10.52 -13.76
N PHE A 509 -8.88 -10.46 -12.56
CA PHE A 509 -9.14 -11.58 -11.67
C PHE A 509 -10.52 -12.17 -12.01
N ASP A 510 -10.59 -13.23 -12.82
CA ASP A 510 -11.86 -13.94 -13.07
C ASP A 510 -12.15 -15.08 -12.06
#